data_AF-A0A1C5MAA6-F1
#
_entry.id   AF-A0A1C5MAA6-F1
#
_cell.length_a   1.000
_cell.length_b   1.000
_cell.length_c   1.000
_cell.angle_alpha   90.00
_cell.angle_beta   90.00
_cell.angle_gamma   90.00
#
_symmetry.space_group_name_H-M   'P 1'
#
loop_
_entity.id
_entity.type
_entity.pdbx_description
1 polymer ?
#
loop_
_entity_poly.entity_id
_entity_poly.type
_entity_poly.pdbx_seq_one_letter_code
_entity_poly.pdbx_strand_id
1 'polypeptide(L)'
;MKKELLFSETKESKKEYLSRMAILLDIIRNFPDLKESHPLLMTMDDTDAKEFENYLCLVVYKDVERTAKMVAANNSLLDYKDVIFSYLIMDVISNLHKYNNPAYVGYAQGYSFDSFIRAYAKNAVRQAISEKTGLNKHQLAKANHVKKTIRLVALAKKISMDCVTIDDIFEYQGKVGDSLCLKKEVISEVLGYMNTPVHNDGMEEFDVPYMDSEYEESEKNETKELLRVFFDNLRSAQKYIFLQRCQSKEEGATVKQMAKNERLIALCLLDEVSKRNITVGNLSIIRPKGKTDAPQIEEVFENVQYVKLEFIDYMYRDAKKRLIGYIRDHGLRQQDLEGCLGDLLDEEWYKINI
;
A
#
# COMPACT_ATOMS: atom_id res chain seq x y z
N MET A 1 -6.41 -24.98 -21.77
CA MET A 1 -6.34 -23.66 -22.45
C MET A 1 -6.60 -23.72 -23.98
N LYS A 2 -7.48 -22.85 -24.50
CA LYS A 2 -7.86 -22.73 -25.94
C LYS A 2 -6.68 -22.28 -26.81
N LYS A 3 -6.61 -22.74 -28.09
CA LYS A 3 -5.49 -22.42 -29.01
C LYS A 3 -5.36 -20.94 -29.33
N GLU A 4 -6.47 -20.20 -29.32
CA GLU A 4 -6.55 -18.76 -29.59
C GLU A 4 -5.95 -17.90 -28.46
N LEU A 5 -5.74 -18.48 -27.28
CA LEU A 5 -5.11 -17.82 -26.12
C LEU A 5 -3.59 -18.00 -26.09
N LEU A 6 -3.05 -18.91 -26.91
CA LEU A 6 -1.62 -19.20 -26.97
C LEU A 6 -0.91 -18.21 -27.89
N PHE A 7 0.29 -17.78 -27.47
CA PHE A 7 1.15 -16.95 -28.28
C PHE A 7 1.76 -17.76 -29.44
N SER A 8 1.75 -17.19 -30.65
CA SER A 8 2.31 -17.81 -31.85
C SER A 8 3.09 -16.77 -32.66
N GLU A 9 4.42 -16.90 -32.64
CA GLU A 9 5.34 -15.98 -33.34
C GLU A 9 5.15 -15.96 -34.87
N THR A 10 4.53 -16.99 -35.44
CA THR A 10 4.23 -17.07 -36.88
C THR A 10 2.93 -16.38 -37.27
N LYS A 11 2.07 -16.03 -36.30
CA LYS A 11 0.74 -15.45 -36.55
C LYS A 11 0.63 -13.99 -36.12
N GLU A 12 1.30 -13.61 -35.04
CA GLU A 12 1.21 -12.27 -34.48
C GLU A 12 2.51 -11.88 -33.76
N SER A 13 2.79 -10.57 -33.73
CA SER A 13 3.88 -10.05 -32.91
C SER A 13 3.52 -10.13 -31.43
N LYS A 14 4.54 -10.19 -30.56
CA LYS A 14 4.34 -10.18 -29.10
C LYS A 14 3.56 -8.95 -28.62
N LYS A 15 3.74 -7.81 -29.29
CA LYS A 15 2.99 -6.58 -29.01
C LYS A 15 1.50 -6.76 -29.29
N GLU A 16 1.14 -7.29 -30.46
CA GLU A 16 -0.26 -7.54 -30.84
C GLU A 16 -0.91 -8.57 -29.93
N TYR A 17 -0.20 -9.68 -29.66
CA TYR A 17 -0.65 -10.71 -28.73
C TYR A 17 -0.97 -10.14 -27.34
N LEU A 18 -0.01 -9.47 -26.71
CA LEU A 18 -0.21 -8.93 -25.37
C LEU A 18 -1.28 -7.83 -25.32
N SER A 19 -1.42 -7.04 -26.38
CA SER A 19 -2.48 -6.01 -26.46
C SER A 19 -3.86 -6.67 -26.53
N ARG A 20 -4.01 -7.76 -27.30
CA ARG A 20 -5.24 -8.55 -27.38
C ARG A 20 -5.55 -9.25 -26.05
N MET A 21 -4.55 -9.86 -25.42
CA MET A 21 -4.69 -10.54 -24.14
C MET A 21 -5.00 -9.58 -22.99
N ALA A 22 -4.48 -8.35 -23.02
CA ALA A 22 -4.77 -7.33 -22.03
C ALA A 22 -6.28 -7.01 -21.94
N ILE A 23 -6.97 -6.94 -23.09
CA ILE A 23 -8.41 -6.73 -23.15
C ILE A 23 -9.17 -7.91 -22.54
N LEU A 24 -8.77 -9.14 -22.84
CA LEU A 24 -9.38 -10.34 -22.25
C LEU A 24 -9.16 -10.38 -20.74
N LEU A 25 -7.96 -10.04 -20.29
CA LEU A 25 -7.59 -9.99 -18.88
C LEU A 25 -8.39 -8.90 -18.14
N ASP A 26 -8.66 -7.76 -18.79
CA ASP A 26 -9.48 -6.69 -18.25
C ASP A 26 -10.93 -7.13 -18.04
N ILE A 27 -11.51 -7.85 -19.01
CA ILE A 27 -12.84 -8.43 -18.87
C ILE A 27 -12.88 -9.43 -17.72
N ILE A 28 -11.90 -10.33 -17.61
CA ILE A 28 -11.83 -11.33 -16.54
C ILE A 28 -11.73 -10.67 -15.16
N ARG A 29 -10.90 -9.63 -15.01
CA ARG A 29 -10.60 -9.02 -13.70
C ARG A 29 -11.59 -7.95 -13.28
N ASN A 30 -12.02 -7.09 -14.20
CA ASN A 30 -12.72 -5.86 -13.88
C ASN A 30 -14.17 -5.83 -14.40
N PHE A 31 -14.52 -6.65 -15.41
CA PHE A 31 -15.85 -6.66 -16.02
C PHE A 31 -16.40 -8.09 -16.19
N PRO A 32 -16.58 -8.85 -15.10
CA PRO A 32 -17.02 -10.25 -15.16
C PRO A 32 -18.38 -10.42 -15.85
N ASP A 33 -19.27 -9.42 -15.77
CA ASP A 33 -20.56 -9.43 -16.45
C ASP A 33 -20.43 -9.51 -17.98
N LEU A 34 -19.32 -9.02 -18.55
CA LEU A 34 -19.04 -9.10 -19.99
C LEU A 34 -18.44 -10.45 -20.39
N LYS A 35 -18.05 -11.30 -19.44
CA LYS A 35 -17.45 -12.61 -19.68
C LYS A 35 -18.39 -13.53 -20.48
N GLU A 36 -19.68 -13.52 -20.12
CA GLU A 36 -20.72 -14.32 -20.79
C GLU A 36 -20.99 -13.89 -22.23
N SER A 37 -20.73 -12.61 -22.55
CA SER A 37 -20.92 -12.04 -23.89
C SER A 37 -19.71 -12.25 -24.82
N HIS A 38 -18.56 -12.64 -24.28
CA HIS A 38 -17.31 -12.73 -25.03
C HIS A 38 -17.05 -14.18 -25.51
N PRO A 39 -16.97 -14.46 -26.83
CA PRO A 39 -16.87 -15.83 -27.36
C PRO A 39 -15.71 -16.67 -26.83
N LEU A 40 -14.57 -16.04 -26.52
CA LEU A 40 -13.41 -16.72 -25.95
C LEU A 40 -13.53 -17.01 -24.45
N LEU A 41 -14.34 -16.23 -23.72
CA LEU A 41 -14.42 -16.24 -22.26
C LEU A 41 -15.70 -16.89 -21.71
N MET A 42 -16.76 -16.98 -22.51
CA MET A 42 -18.09 -17.47 -22.09
C MET A 42 -18.08 -18.91 -21.55
N THR A 43 -17.12 -19.74 -21.98
CA THR A 43 -16.96 -21.13 -21.53
C THR A 43 -15.79 -21.32 -20.56
N MET A 44 -15.18 -20.22 -20.10
CA MET A 44 -13.98 -20.24 -19.29
C MET A 44 -14.39 -20.29 -17.82
N ASP A 45 -14.05 -21.37 -17.11
CA ASP A 45 -14.26 -21.43 -15.66
C ASP A 45 -13.16 -20.67 -14.90
N ASP A 46 -13.22 -20.66 -13.56
CA ASP A 46 -12.22 -19.98 -12.73
C ASP A 46 -10.85 -20.66 -12.77
N THR A 47 -10.82 -21.97 -13.06
CA THR A 47 -9.57 -22.73 -13.20
C THR A 47 -8.88 -22.35 -14.50
N ASP A 48 -9.63 -22.30 -15.61
CA ASP A 48 -9.16 -21.85 -16.90
C ASP A 48 -8.64 -20.41 -16.85
N ALA A 49 -9.34 -19.52 -16.12
CA ALA A 49 -8.92 -18.13 -15.94
C ALA A 49 -7.55 -18.06 -15.24
N LYS A 50 -7.33 -18.87 -14.20
CA LYS A 50 -6.03 -18.97 -13.52
C LYS A 50 -4.95 -19.57 -14.41
N GLU A 51 -5.26 -20.62 -15.18
CA GLU A 51 -4.32 -21.18 -16.16
C GLU A 51 -3.88 -20.12 -17.18
N PHE A 52 -4.83 -19.31 -17.64
CA PHE A 52 -4.58 -18.22 -18.58
C PHE A 52 -3.68 -17.13 -17.96
N GLU A 53 -3.96 -16.68 -16.74
CA GLU A 53 -3.10 -15.71 -16.05
C GLU A 53 -1.68 -16.26 -15.84
N ASN A 54 -1.56 -17.52 -15.42
CA ASN A 54 -0.27 -18.19 -15.26
C ASN A 54 0.50 -18.29 -16.59
N TYR A 55 -0.20 -18.55 -17.69
CA TYR A 55 0.42 -18.56 -19.01
C TYR A 55 0.94 -17.18 -19.41
N LEU A 56 0.17 -16.11 -19.18
CA LEU A 56 0.63 -14.74 -19.43
C LEU A 56 1.88 -14.41 -18.60
N CYS A 57 1.95 -14.86 -17.34
CA CYS A 57 3.16 -14.75 -16.52
C CYS A 57 4.38 -15.36 -17.21
N LEU A 58 4.25 -16.57 -17.76
CA LEU A 58 5.34 -17.23 -18.48
C LEU A 58 5.76 -16.47 -19.75
N VAL A 59 4.80 -15.92 -20.49
CA VAL A 59 5.07 -15.16 -21.72
C VAL A 59 5.89 -13.90 -21.44
N VAL A 60 5.59 -13.18 -20.35
CA VAL A 60 6.28 -11.91 -20.03
C VAL A 60 7.56 -12.09 -19.21
N TYR A 61 7.71 -13.24 -18.55
CA TYR A 61 8.80 -13.55 -17.60
C TYR A 61 10.18 -13.13 -18.13
N LYS A 62 10.58 -13.63 -19.31
CA LYS A 62 11.93 -13.40 -19.87
C LYS A 62 12.21 -11.93 -20.21
N ASP A 63 11.19 -11.14 -20.56
CA ASP A 63 11.37 -9.71 -20.86
C ASP A 63 11.51 -8.90 -19.57
N VAL A 64 10.75 -9.27 -18.55
CA VAL A 64 10.85 -8.69 -17.21
C VAL A 64 12.20 -9.02 -16.58
N GLU A 65 12.65 -10.27 -16.67
CA GLU A 65 13.97 -10.70 -16.17
C GLU A 65 15.11 -9.93 -16.84
N ARG A 66 15.07 -9.79 -18.16
CA ARG A 66 16.06 -9.01 -18.92
C ARG A 66 16.06 -7.54 -18.49
N THR A 67 14.87 -6.95 -18.33
CA THR A 67 14.72 -5.56 -17.92
C THR A 67 15.22 -5.35 -16.50
N ALA A 68 14.89 -6.25 -15.57
CA ALA A 68 15.37 -6.22 -14.19
C ALA A 68 16.90 -6.25 -14.12
N LYS A 69 17.56 -7.16 -14.86
CA LYS A 69 19.03 -7.24 -14.93
C LYS A 69 19.67 -5.95 -15.44
N MET A 70 19.15 -5.39 -16.53
CA MET A 70 19.66 -4.13 -17.11
C MET A 70 19.45 -2.95 -16.14
N VAL A 71 18.29 -2.88 -15.49
CA VAL A 71 17.99 -1.82 -14.52
C VAL A 71 18.86 -1.95 -13.26
N ALA A 72 19.10 -3.17 -12.78
CA ALA A 72 20.00 -3.45 -11.68
C ALA A 72 21.43 -3.00 -11.99
N ALA A 73 21.94 -3.32 -13.17
CA ALA A 73 23.26 -2.90 -13.63
C ALA A 73 23.41 -1.38 -13.69
N ASN A 74 22.42 -0.67 -14.24
CA ASN A 74 22.43 0.79 -14.36
C ASN A 74 22.40 1.52 -13.00
N ASN A 75 21.97 0.85 -11.93
CA ASN A 75 21.87 1.43 -10.59
C ASN A 75 22.91 0.86 -9.60
N SER A 76 23.84 0.01 -10.04
CA SER A 76 24.80 -0.69 -9.18
C SER A 76 24.12 -1.53 -8.08
N LEU A 77 23.07 -2.27 -8.48
CA LEU A 77 22.23 -3.12 -7.63
C LEU A 77 22.15 -4.57 -8.16
N LEU A 78 23.21 -5.06 -8.81
CA LEU A 78 23.21 -6.41 -9.39
C LEU A 78 22.96 -7.51 -8.36
N ASP A 79 23.44 -7.32 -7.13
CA ASP A 79 23.23 -8.26 -6.02
C ASP A 79 21.77 -8.30 -5.55
N TYR A 80 20.99 -7.26 -5.87
CA TYR A 80 19.57 -7.13 -5.58
C TYR A 80 18.70 -7.30 -6.83
N LYS A 81 19.23 -7.91 -7.91
CA LYS A 81 18.48 -8.10 -9.17
C LYS A 81 17.20 -8.93 -8.97
N ASP A 82 17.22 -9.88 -8.04
CA ASP A 82 16.10 -10.80 -7.81
C ASP A 82 14.96 -10.09 -7.06
N VAL A 83 15.31 -9.14 -6.18
CA VAL A 83 14.38 -8.20 -5.56
C VAL A 83 13.72 -7.32 -6.63
N ILE A 84 14.53 -6.71 -7.49
CA ILE A 84 14.03 -5.89 -8.60
C ILE A 84 13.10 -6.72 -9.50
N PHE A 85 13.51 -7.94 -9.83
CA PHE A 85 12.70 -8.85 -10.65
C PHE A 85 11.35 -9.16 -10.00
N SER A 86 11.34 -9.52 -8.72
CA SER A 86 10.14 -9.93 -7.98
C SER A 86 9.11 -8.80 -7.90
N TYR A 87 9.54 -7.59 -7.56
CA TYR A 87 8.63 -6.44 -7.56
C TYR A 87 8.18 -6.05 -8.97
N LEU A 88 9.09 -6.10 -9.95
CA LEU A 88 8.78 -5.72 -11.33
C LEU A 88 7.80 -6.68 -11.99
N ILE A 89 7.93 -8.00 -11.78
CA ILE A 89 7.00 -8.98 -12.35
C ILE A 89 5.61 -8.85 -11.73
N MET A 90 5.51 -8.62 -10.41
CA MET A 90 4.24 -8.38 -9.74
C MET A 90 3.53 -7.13 -10.28
N ASP A 91 4.25 -6.01 -10.41
CA ASP A 91 3.69 -4.76 -10.93
C ASP A 91 3.23 -4.89 -12.39
N VAL A 92 4.04 -5.55 -13.23
CA VAL A 92 3.74 -5.79 -14.65
C VAL A 92 2.51 -6.67 -14.81
N ILE A 93 2.39 -7.78 -14.07
CA ILE A 93 1.24 -8.69 -14.16
C ILE A 93 -0.02 -8.04 -13.61
N SER A 94 0.08 -7.31 -12.50
CA SER A 94 -1.06 -6.62 -11.90
C SER A 94 -1.64 -5.59 -12.87
N ASN A 95 -0.80 -4.91 -13.65
CA ASN A 95 -1.22 -3.87 -14.59
C ASN A 95 -1.32 -4.32 -16.05
N LEU A 96 -1.08 -5.60 -16.37
CA LEU A 96 -1.03 -6.10 -17.74
C LEU A 96 -2.34 -5.86 -18.51
N HIS A 97 -3.49 -5.87 -17.83
CA HIS A 97 -4.81 -5.57 -18.40
C HIS A 97 -4.93 -4.15 -19.01
N LYS A 98 -4.03 -3.23 -18.61
CA LYS A 98 -3.97 -1.85 -19.13
C LYS A 98 -3.07 -1.73 -20.37
N TYR A 99 -2.28 -2.74 -20.69
CA TYR A 99 -1.29 -2.66 -21.77
C TYR A 99 -1.97 -2.50 -23.13
N ASN A 100 -1.78 -1.33 -23.76
CA ASN A 100 -2.38 -0.95 -25.04
C ASN A 100 -3.90 -1.14 -25.14
N ASN A 101 -4.58 -1.26 -24.01
CA ASN A 101 -6.01 -1.36 -23.97
C ASN A 101 -6.61 0.03 -24.27
N PRO A 102 -7.47 0.16 -25.30
CA PRO A 102 -8.05 1.45 -25.70
C PRO A 102 -8.79 2.19 -24.59
N ALA A 103 -9.29 1.47 -23.57
CA ALA A 103 -9.94 2.08 -22.40
C ALA A 103 -8.97 2.91 -21.54
N TYR A 104 -7.67 2.62 -21.59
CA TYR A 104 -6.64 3.24 -20.74
C TYR A 104 -5.61 4.06 -21.53
N VAL A 105 -5.50 3.84 -22.85
CA VAL A 105 -4.45 4.45 -23.68
C VAL A 105 -5.08 5.36 -24.74
N GLY A 106 -4.80 6.66 -24.66
CA GLY A 106 -5.24 7.67 -25.63
C GLY A 106 -4.42 7.72 -26.93
N TYR A 107 -3.41 6.87 -27.09
CA TYR A 107 -2.49 6.86 -28.23
C TYR A 107 -2.72 5.63 -29.13
N ALA A 108 -3.15 5.88 -30.37
CA ALA A 108 -3.64 4.84 -31.29
C ALA A 108 -2.61 3.76 -31.68
N GLN A 109 -1.30 4.07 -31.68
CA GLN A 109 -0.27 3.09 -32.01
C GLN A 109 0.18 2.23 -30.81
N GLY A 110 -0.22 2.58 -29.59
CA GLY A 110 0.21 1.90 -28.36
C GLY A 110 1.71 2.00 -28.04
N TYR A 111 2.09 1.55 -26.86
CA TYR A 111 3.47 1.50 -26.37
C TYR A 111 4.16 0.18 -26.75
N SER A 112 5.49 0.17 -26.77
CA SER A 112 6.27 -1.07 -26.80
C SER A 112 6.23 -1.74 -25.42
N PHE A 113 6.36 -3.07 -25.40
CA PHE A 113 6.30 -3.82 -24.15
C PHE A 113 7.46 -3.48 -23.21
N ASP A 114 8.67 -3.26 -23.75
CA ASP A 114 9.81 -2.78 -22.96
C ASP A 114 9.55 -1.43 -22.28
N SER A 115 8.87 -0.50 -22.98
CA SER A 115 8.51 0.80 -22.40
C SER A 115 7.48 0.65 -21.28
N PHE A 116 6.52 -0.26 -21.47
CA PHE A 116 5.53 -0.60 -20.47
C PHE A 116 6.18 -1.17 -19.20
N ILE A 117 7.10 -2.15 -19.33
CA ILE A 117 7.84 -2.71 -18.18
C ILE A 117 8.65 -1.61 -17.46
N ARG A 118 9.39 -0.78 -18.22
CA ARG A 118 10.24 0.29 -17.65
C ARG A 118 9.46 1.32 -16.84
N ALA A 119 8.18 1.54 -17.15
CA ALA A 119 7.33 2.44 -16.37
C ALA A 119 7.20 2.00 -14.90
N TYR A 120 7.27 0.69 -14.63
CA TYR A 120 7.17 0.11 -13.29
C TYR A 120 8.53 -0.11 -12.62
N ALA A 121 9.63 -0.10 -13.38
CA ALA A 121 10.98 -0.36 -12.86
C ALA A 121 11.43 0.61 -11.74
N LYS A 122 10.94 1.85 -11.74
CA LYS A 122 11.32 2.86 -10.73
C LYS A 122 10.95 2.44 -9.30
N ASN A 123 9.81 1.77 -9.12
CA ASN A 123 9.39 1.30 -7.80
C ASN A 123 10.21 0.09 -7.37
N ALA A 124 10.42 -0.87 -8.26
CA ALA A 124 11.24 -2.06 -8.01
C ALA A 124 12.69 -1.68 -7.60
N VAL A 125 13.30 -0.71 -8.30
CA VAL A 125 14.62 -0.17 -7.92
C VAL A 125 14.60 0.46 -6.54
N ARG A 126 13.54 1.21 -6.21
CA ARG A 126 13.42 1.83 -4.88
C ARG A 126 13.37 0.78 -3.78
N GLN A 127 12.65 -0.33 -3.99
CA GLN A 127 12.60 -1.43 -3.03
C GLN A 127 13.96 -2.10 -2.87
N ALA A 128 14.65 -2.37 -3.98
CA ALA A 128 16.00 -2.92 -3.92
C ALA A 128 17.01 -1.99 -3.22
N ILE A 129 16.91 -0.68 -3.40
CA ILE A 129 17.74 0.28 -2.65
C ILE A 129 17.36 0.26 -1.17
N SER A 130 16.07 0.16 -0.84
CA SER A 130 15.60 0.08 0.55
C SER A 130 16.18 -1.15 1.23
N GLU A 131 16.11 -2.30 0.58
CA GLU A 131 16.68 -3.57 1.08
C GLU A 131 18.20 -3.52 1.17
N LYS A 132 18.88 -2.87 0.22
CA LYS A 132 20.33 -2.66 0.26
C LYS A 132 20.80 -1.75 1.37
N THR A 133 20.02 -0.73 1.69
CA THR A 133 20.46 0.34 2.62
C THR A 133 19.83 0.24 3.99
N GLY A 134 18.82 -0.63 4.18
CA GLY A 134 17.94 -0.62 5.35
C GLY A 134 17.08 0.63 5.46
N LEU A 135 17.19 1.58 4.52
CA LEU A 135 16.49 2.85 4.57
C LEU A 135 15.10 2.71 3.99
N ASN A 136 14.10 3.22 4.68
CA ASN A 136 12.74 3.28 4.14
C ASN A 136 12.64 4.33 3.02
N LYS A 137 11.51 4.31 2.28
CA LYS A 137 11.25 5.21 1.14
C LYS A 137 11.39 6.71 1.50
N HIS A 138 11.07 7.11 2.73
CA HIS A 138 11.16 8.49 3.19
C HIS A 138 12.60 8.90 3.46
N GLN A 139 13.36 8.06 4.17
CA GLN A 139 14.79 8.24 4.40
C GLN A 139 15.55 8.32 3.06
N LEU A 140 15.16 7.51 2.07
CA LEU A 140 15.70 7.59 0.71
C LEU A 140 15.33 8.88 -0.02
N ALA A 141 14.12 9.40 0.16
CA ALA A 141 13.72 10.67 -0.43
C ALA A 141 14.51 11.85 0.17
N LYS A 142 14.64 11.89 1.49
CA LYS A 142 15.46 12.88 2.21
C LYS A 142 16.94 12.78 1.80
N ALA A 143 17.50 11.58 1.75
CA ALA A 143 18.88 11.33 1.30
C ALA A 143 19.11 11.78 -0.14
N ASN A 144 18.17 11.51 -1.04
CA ASN A 144 18.28 11.96 -2.43
C ASN A 144 18.17 13.48 -2.56
N HIS A 145 17.29 14.12 -1.79
CA HIS A 145 17.19 15.57 -1.74
C HIS A 145 18.51 16.18 -1.24
N VAL A 146 19.04 15.71 -0.11
CA VAL A 146 20.34 16.15 0.42
C VAL A 146 21.47 15.92 -0.59
N LYS A 147 21.56 14.75 -1.25
CA LYS A 147 22.56 14.48 -2.30
C LYS A 147 22.47 15.47 -3.47
N LYS A 148 21.26 15.82 -3.92
CA LYS A 148 21.09 16.82 -4.98
C LYS A 148 21.51 18.20 -4.51
N THR A 149 21.15 18.59 -3.28
CA THR A 149 21.53 19.87 -2.69
C THR A 149 23.04 19.98 -2.55
N ILE A 150 23.73 18.92 -2.07
CA ILE A 150 25.20 18.87 -1.99
C ILE A 150 25.82 19.10 -3.36
N ARG A 151 25.34 18.41 -4.40
CA ARG A 151 25.84 18.61 -5.78
C ARG A 151 25.64 20.03 -6.25
N LEU A 152 24.49 20.62 -5.95
CA LEU A 152 24.14 21.98 -6.35
C LEU A 152 24.99 23.02 -5.61
N VAL A 153 25.22 22.84 -4.31
CA VAL A 153 26.14 23.68 -3.51
C VAL A 153 27.57 23.57 -4.03
N ALA A 154 28.07 22.35 -4.22
CA ALA A 154 29.42 22.11 -4.71
C ALA A 154 29.65 22.80 -6.07
N LEU A 155 28.68 22.72 -6.98
CA LEU A 155 28.68 23.43 -8.26
C LEU A 155 28.63 24.95 -8.09
N ALA A 156 27.73 25.46 -7.25
CA ALA A 156 27.52 26.90 -7.07
C ALA A 156 28.70 27.59 -6.38
N LYS A 157 29.28 26.95 -5.35
CA LYS A 157 30.39 27.48 -4.56
C LYS A 157 31.76 27.07 -5.10
N LYS A 158 31.82 26.19 -6.11
CA LYS A 158 33.06 25.61 -6.67
C LYS A 158 33.96 24.96 -5.61
N ILE A 159 33.34 24.22 -4.71
CA ILE A 159 34.02 23.49 -3.62
C ILE A 159 33.84 21.97 -3.83
N SER A 160 34.68 21.16 -3.17
CA SER A 160 34.47 19.71 -3.14
C SER A 160 33.13 19.36 -2.48
N MET A 161 32.51 18.25 -2.87
CA MET A 161 31.29 17.75 -2.23
C MET A 161 31.51 17.45 -0.73
N ASP A 162 32.73 17.07 -0.35
CA ASP A 162 33.10 16.78 1.05
C ASP A 162 33.24 18.04 1.91
N CYS A 163 33.35 19.22 1.28
CA CYS A 163 33.46 20.50 1.97
C CYS A 163 32.09 21.19 2.18
N VAL A 164 31.00 20.57 1.73
CA VAL A 164 29.64 21.13 1.86
C VAL A 164 29.16 20.97 3.30
N THR A 165 28.80 22.07 3.94
CA THR A 165 28.33 22.08 5.33
C THR A 165 26.81 21.92 5.43
N ILE A 166 26.30 21.59 6.63
CA ILE A 166 24.86 21.53 6.91
C ILE A 166 24.17 22.88 6.63
N ASP A 167 24.84 23.98 6.97
CA ASP A 167 24.33 25.33 6.72
C ASP A 167 24.19 25.62 5.23
N ASP A 168 25.15 25.17 4.42
CA ASP A 168 25.08 25.30 2.97
C ASP A 168 23.90 24.52 2.37
N ILE A 169 23.68 23.30 2.86
CA ILE A 169 22.55 22.45 2.42
C ILE A 169 21.23 23.12 2.81
N PHE A 170 21.13 23.63 4.04
CA PHE A 170 19.93 24.30 4.53
C PHE A 170 19.60 25.59 3.75
N GLU A 171 20.60 26.33 3.30
CA GLU A 171 20.43 27.56 2.51
C GLU A 171 20.05 27.25 1.04
N TYR A 172 20.62 26.19 0.45
CA TYR A 172 20.46 25.89 -0.97
C TYR A 172 19.37 24.87 -1.30
N GLN A 173 18.77 24.20 -0.31
CA GLN A 173 17.73 23.19 -0.52
C GLN A 173 16.53 23.69 -1.33
N GLY A 174 16.10 24.94 -1.13
CA GLY A 174 14.97 25.52 -1.87
C GLY A 174 15.25 25.78 -3.36
N LYS A 175 16.52 25.62 -3.80
CA LYS A 175 16.92 25.72 -5.21
C LYS A 175 16.91 24.35 -5.91
N VAL A 176 16.80 23.26 -5.15
CA VAL A 176 16.53 21.95 -5.71
C VAL A 176 15.03 21.94 -6.02
N GLY A 177 14.65 21.85 -7.29
CA GLY A 177 13.26 21.98 -7.74
C GLY A 177 12.28 20.89 -7.25
N ASP A 178 12.59 20.19 -6.15
CA ASP A 178 11.65 19.37 -5.40
C ASP A 178 11.07 20.15 -4.21
N SER A 179 9.81 19.89 -3.86
CA SER A 179 9.08 20.66 -2.84
C SER A 179 9.49 20.32 -1.40
N LEU A 180 10.64 19.69 -1.20
CA LEU A 180 11.09 19.19 0.10
C LEU A 180 11.89 20.29 0.80
N CYS A 181 11.59 20.56 2.07
CA CYS A 181 12.36 21.49 2.90
C CYS A 181 12.62 20.82 4.26
N LEU A 182 13.89 20.59 4.55
CA LEU A 182 14.39 19.90 5.72
C LEU A 182 14.94 20.91 6.74
N LYS A 183 14.70 20.65 8.02
CA LYS A 183 15.34 21.36 9.13
C LYS A 183 16.81 20.93 9.22
N LYS A 184 17.67 21.75 9.84
CA LYS A 184 19.11 21.45 9.97
C LYS A 184 19.38 20.16 10.73
N GLU A 185 18.57 19.86 11.74
CA GLU A 185 18.66 18.64 12.54
C GLU A 185 18.43 17.41 11.66
N VAL A 186 17.42 17.47 10.78
CA VAL A 186 17.09 16.40 9.83
C VAL A 186 18.19 16.25 8.76
N ILE A 187 18.80 17.34 8.30
CA ILE A 187 19.93 17.27 7.38
C ILE A 187 21.12 16.56 8.04
N SER A 188 21.41 16.86 9.31
CA SER A 188 22.48 16.21 10.08
C SER A 188 22.22 14.70 10.23
N GLU A 189 20.99 14.32 10.57
CA GLU A 189 20.56 12.93 10.69
C GLU A 189 20.73 12.18 9.36
N VAL A 190 20.30 12.80 8.25
CA VAL A 190 20.42 12.24 6.89
C VAL A 190 21.86 11.99 6.50
N LEU A 191 22.76 12.92 6.81
CA LEU A 191 24.20 12.73 6.59
C LEU A 191 24.77 11.59 7.45
N GLY A 192 24.26 11.44 8.68
CA GLY A 192 24.66 10.37 9.60
C GLY A 192 24.42 8.98 9.02
N TYR A 193 23.19 8.67 8.60
CA TYR A 193 22.87 7.35 8.04
C TYR A 193 23.32 7.18 6.58
N MET A 194 23.59 8.27 5.84
CA MET A 194 24.19 8.18 4.51
C MET A 194 25.66 7.73 4.54
N ASN A 195 26.36 7.96 5.65
CA ASN A 195 27.76 7.57 5.84
C ASN A 195 27.94 6.16 6.40
N THR A 196 26.85 5.48 6.79
CA THR A 196 26.92 4.10 7.29
C THR A 196 27.12 3.15 6.11
N PRO A 197 28.27 2.45 6.00
CA PRO A 197 28.48 1.47 4.94
C PRO A 197 27.60 0.26 5.22
N VAL A 198 26.57 0.05 4.41
CA VAL A 198 25.81 -1.20 4.42
C VAL A 198 26.55 -2.19 3.54
N HIS A 199 27.54 -2.87 4.14
CA HIS A 199 28.08 -4.11 3.62
C HIS A 199 27.29 -5.25 4.25
N ASN A 200 26.38 -5.83 3.49
CA ASN A 200 25.82 -7.15 3.77
C ASN A 200 26.37 -8.18 2.76
N ASP A 201 27.69 -8.16 2.56
CA ASP A 201 28.39 -9.25 1.88
C ASP A 201 29.07 -10.10 2.95
N GLY A 202 28.40 -11.19 3.33
CA GLY A 202 28.93 -12.17 4.28
C GLY A 202 27.86 -12.69 5.23
N MET A 203 26.86 -13.42 4.72
CA MET A 203 26.25 -14.47 5.55
C MET A 203 27.28 -15.58 5.71
N GLU A 204 28.25 -15.37 6.59
CA GLU A 204 28.84 -16.47 7.35
C GLU A 204 28.02 -16.60 8.62
N GLU A 205 27.58 -17.82 8.91
CA GLU A 205 26.76 -18.22 10.05
C GLU A 205 27.17 -17.49 11.33
N PHE A 206 26.38 -16.49 11.72
CA PHE A 206 26.44 -15.89 13.04
C PHE A 206 25.14 -16.26 13.75
N ASP A 207 25.20 -17.33 14.54
CA ASP A 207 24.25 -17.60 15.62
C ASP A 207 24.39 -16.46 16.64
N VAL A 208 23.65 -15.36 16.43
CA VAL A 208 23.46 -14.34 17.43
C VAL A 208 22.25 -14.75 18.27
N PRO A 209 22.40 -14.98 19.58
CA PRO A 209 21.26 -15.30 20.43
C PRO A 209 20.27 -14.13 20.38
N TYR A 210 19.01 -14.47 20.13
CA TYR A 210 17.87 -13.55 20.13
C TYR A 210 17.84 -12.83 21.47
N MET A 211 18.36 -11.61 21.50
CA MET A 211 18.15 -10.67 22.59
C MET A 211 17.00 -9.78 22.13
N ASP A 212 15.86 -9.88 22.81
CA ASP A 212 14.79 -8.88 22.74
C ASP A 212 15.40 -7.53 23.16
N SER A 213 16.00 -6.82 22.21
CA SER A 213 16.31 -5.42 22.41
C SER A 213 14.97 -4.69 22.32
N GLU A 214 14.49 -4.21 23.46
CA GLU A 214 13.52 -3.13 23.53
C GLU A 214 13.99 -2.02 22.59
N TYR A 215 13.42 -1.97 21.38
CA TYR A 215 13.55 -0.80 20.53
C TYR A 215 12.89 0.34 21.31
N GLU A 216 13.70 1.21 21.91
CA GLU A 216 13.20 2.48 22.41
C GLU A 216 12.56 3.21 21.23
N GLU A 217 11.22 3.29 21.22
CA GLU A 217 10.43 4.22 20.40
C GLU A 217 10.91 5.66 20.69
N SER A 218 11.99 6.08 20.05
CA SER A 218 12.51 7.46 20.18
C SER A 218 12.35 8.31 18.93
N GLU A 219 11.57 7.85 17.94
CA GLU A 219 11.10 8.72 16.86
C GLU A 219 9.76 9.38 17.26
N LYS A 220 9.80 10.67 17.60
CA LYS A 220 8.60 11.53 17.57
C LYS A 220 8.12 11.64 16.13
N ASN A 221 7.29 10.68 15.71
CA ASN A 221 6.66 10.70 14.40
C ASN A 221 5.58 11.79 14.38
N GLU A 222 5.93 12.97 13.84
CA GLU A 222 5.04 14.15 13.74
C GLU A 222 3.68 13.79 13.11
N THR A 223 3.63 12.83 12.17
CA THR A 223 2.38 12.34 11.56
C THR A 223 1.57 11.48 12.53
N LYS A 224 2.21 10.59 13.32
CA LYS A 224 1.51 9.84 14.39
C LYS A 224 0.90 10.80 15.40
N GLU A 225 1.65 11.81 15.85
CA GLU A 225 1.13 12.81 16.80
C GLU A 225 -0.05 13.62 16.23
N LEU A 226 0.04 14.07 14.98
CA LEU A 226 -1.08 14.76 14.32
C LEU A 226 -2.33 13.88 14.19
N LEU A 227 -2.15 12.59 13.90
CA LEU A 227 -3.26 11.64 13.82
C LEU A 227 -3.79 11.25 15.21
N ARG A 228 -2.95 11.18 16.24
CA ARG A 228 -3.38 11.00 17.66
C ARG A 228 -4.31 12.14 18.07
N VAL A 229 -3.95 13.38 17.76
CA VAL A 229 -4.82 14.55 17.98
C VAL A 229 -6.16 14.41 17.24
N PHE A 230 -6.17 13.88 16.02
CA PHE A 230 -7.43 13.59 15.32
C PHE A 230 -8.27 12.55 16.08
N PHE A 231 -7.68 11.45 16.50
CA PHE A 231 -8.38 10.39 17.22
C PHE A 231 -8.91 10.86 18.58
N ASP A 232 -8.17 11.70 19.30
CA ASP A 232 -8.60 12.26 20.58
C ASP A 232 -9.76 13.26 20.44
N ASN A 233 -9.92 13.85 19.27
CA ASN A 233 -11.06 14.71 18.94
C ASN A 233 -12.32 13.93 18.52
N LEU A 234 -12.25 12.61 18.35
CA LEU A 234 -13.42 11.77 18.11
C LEU A 234 -14.11 11.42 19.45
N ARG A 235 -15.43 11.27 19.41
CA ARG A 235 -16.18 10.71 20.56
C ARG A 235 -15.71 9.28 20.81
N SER A 236 -15.67 8.82 22.06
CA SER A 236 -15.16 7.47 22.38
C SER A 236 -15.91 6.36 21.62
N ALA A 237 -17.25 6.43 21.55
CA ALA A 237 -18.04 5.49 20.74
C ALA A 237 -17.72 5.59 19.24
N GLN A 238 -17.46 6.81 18.73
CA GLN A 238 -17.08 7.03 17.33
C GLN A 238 -15.71 6.45 17.00
N LYS A 239 -14.73 6.69 17.88
CA LYS A 239 -13.37 6.15 17.79
C LYS A 239 -13.40 4.62 17.80
N TYR A 240 -14.15 4.01 18.71
CA TYR A 240 -14.31 2.56 18.78
C TYR A 240 -14.91 1.97 17.50
N ILE A 241 -16.03 2.54 17.00
CA ILE A 241 -16.67 2.10 15.76
C ILE A 241 -15.72 2.20 14.58
N PHE A 242 -14.96 3.30 14.49
CA PHE A 242 -14.03 3.54 13.40
C PHE A 242 -12.88 2.53 13.42
N LEU A 243 -12.23 2.33 14.57
CA LEU A 243 -11.10 1.42 14.72
C LEU A 243 -11.50 -0.05 14.53
N GLN A 244 -12.62 -0.49 15.10
CA GLN A 244 -13.16 -1.85 14.93
C GLN A 244 -13.40 -2.18 13.45
N ARG A 245 -13.82 -1.21 12.63
CA ARG A 245 -14.02 -1.40 11.19
C ARG A 245 -12.74 -1.34 10.37
N CYS A 246 -11.65 -0.79 10.91
CA CYS A 246 -10.36 -0.70 10.24
C CYS A 246 -9.48 -1.94 10.46
N GLN A 247 -9.74 -2.77 11.47
CA GLN A 247 -8.96 -3.99 11.72
C GLN A 247 -9.18 -5.02 10.59
N SER A 248 -8.12 -5.34 9.85
CA SER A 248 -8.13 -6.30 8.75
C SER A 248 -7.62 -7.67 9.19
N LYS A 249 -8.41 -8.40 9.97
CA LYS A 249 -8.25 -9.85 10.14
C LYS A 249 -9.64 -10.45 10.19
N GLU A 250 -9.81 -11.58 9.52
CA GLU A 250 -10.87 -12.60 9.42
C GLU A 250 -12.06 -12.67 10.43
N GLU A 251 -12.21 -11.72 11.36
CA GLU A 251 -13.31 -11.50 12.30
C GLU A 251 -13.79 -10.03 12.31
N GLY A 252 -13.93 -9.41 11.14
CA GLY A 252 -14.63 -8.12 11.05
C GLY A 252 -16.07 -8.28 11.56
N ALA A 253 -16.32 -7.88 12.81
CA ALA A 253 -17.65 -7.99 13.41
C ALA A 253 -18.68 -7.28 12.52
N THR A 254 -19.71 -8.02 12.08
CA THR A 254 -20.81 -7.43 11.33
C THR A 254 -21.41 -6.25 12.11
N VAL A 255 -22.00 -5.28 11.42
CA VAL A 255 -22.62 -4.09 12.07
C VAL A 255 -23.59 -4.49 13.18
N LYS A 256 -24.29 -5.62 13.00
CA LYS A 256 -25.18 -6.20 14.00
C LYS A 256 -24.43 -6.81 15.20
N GLN A 257 -23.31 -7.49 14.99
CA GLN A 257 -22.45 -7.95 16.09
C GLN A 257 -21.87 -6.77 16.88
N MET A 258 -21.43 -5.71 16.19
CA MET A 258 -20.96 -4.48 16.84
C MET A 258 -22.06 -3.81 17.67
N ALA A 259 -23.30 -3.79 17.16
CA ALA A 259 -24.42 -3.13 17.84
C ALA A 259 -24.73 -3.69 19.23
N LYS A 260 -24.52 -5.00 19.42
CA LYS A 260 -24.70 -5.70 20.70
C LYS A 260 -23.43 -5.67 21.57
N ASN A 261 -22.29 -5.21 21.06
CA ASN A 261 -21.03 -5.25 21.79
C ASN A 261 -21.11 -4.43 23.09
N GLU A 262 -20.87 -5.09 24.23
CA GLU A 262 -20.99 -4.49 25.56
C GLU A 262 -20.07 -3.28 25.74
N ARG A 263 -18.86 -3.33 25.15
CA ARG A 263 -17.92 -2.23 25.19
C ARG A 263 -18.45 -1.02 24.43
N LEU A 264 -19.03 -1.23 23.25
CA LEU A 264 -19.64 -0.13 22.49
C LEU A 264 -20.81 0.49 23.25
N ILE A 265 -21.67 -0.33 23.88
CA ILE A 265 -22.79 0.16 24.70
C ILE A 265 -22.27 0.99 25.88
N ALA A 266 -21.25 0.50 26.59
CA ALA A 266 -20.62 1.23 27.69
C ALA A 266 -20.07 2.59 27.22
N LEU A 267 -19.38 2.63 26.08
CA LEU A 267 -18.86 3.88 25.50
C LEU A 267 -19.98 4.83 25.05
N CYS A 268 -21.11 4.32 24.57
CA CYS A 268 -22.27 5.15 24.22
C CYS A 268 -22.94 5.75 25.47
N LEU A 269 -22.89 5.09 26.62
CA LEU A 269 -23.45 5.62 27.88
C LEU A 269 -22.65 6.80 28.45
N LEU A 270 -21.39 6.97 28.06
CA LEU A 270 -20.52 8.08 28.49
C LEU A 270 -20.86 9.42 27.81
N ASP A 271 -21.68 9.42 26.76
CA ASP A 271 -22.00 10.61 25.97
C ASP A 271 -23.51 10.75 25.72
N GLU A 272 -24.08 11.91 26.04
CA GLU A 272 -25.52 12.18 25.93
C GLU A 272 -26.07 12.06 24.50
N VAL A 273 -25.25 12.33 23.47
CA VAL A 273 -25.66 12.16 22.06
C VAL A 273 -25.72 10.67 21.70
N SER A 274 -24.70 9.91 22.10
CA SER A 274 -24.58 8.48 21.81
C SER A 274 -25.60 7.64 22.60
N LYS A 275 -25.86 8.00 23.85
CA LYS A 275 -26.81 7.35 24.76
C LYS A 275 -28.24 7.30 24.21
N ARG A 276 -28.69 8.37 23.53
CA ARG A 276 -30.02 8.44 22.90
C ARG A 276 -30.23 7.46 21.74
N ASN A 277 -29.14 6.87 21.25
CA ASN A 277 -29.15 5.92 20.14
C ASN A 277 -29.04 4.46 20.60
N ILE A 278 -29.12 4.21 21.92
CA ILE A 278 -29.27 2.87 22.47
C ILE A 278 -30.77 2.52 22.51
N THR A 279 -31.13 1.33 22.03
CA THR A 279 -32.51 0.83 22.01
C THR A 279 -32.57 -0.59 22.56
N VAL A 280 -33.76 -1.04 22.93
CA VAL A 280 -34.03 -2.44 23.28
C VAL A 280 -34.92 -3.05 22.21
N GLY A 281 -34.61 -4.25 21.77
CA GLY A 281 -35.43 -4.97 20.80
C GLY A 281 -34.79 -6.27 20.33
N ASN A 282 -35.33 -6.83 19.26
CA ASN A 282 -34.87 -8.11 18.72
C ASN A 282 -33.82 -7.87 17.63
N LEU A 283 -32.72 -8.63 17.65
CA LEU A 283 -31.61 -8.52 16.72
C LEU A 283 -31.24 -9.90 16.16
N SER A 284 -31.38 -10.09 14.85
CA SER A 284 -30.94 -11.32 14.18
C SER A 284 -29.56 -11.15 13.54
N ILE A 285 -28.61 -12.00 13.90
CA ILE A 285 -27.25 -12.02 13.36
C ILE A 285 -27.11 -13.26 12.46
N ILE A 286 -26.85 -13.01 11.18
CA ILE A 286 -26.68 -14.07 10.18
C ILE A 286 -25.19 -14.18 9.87
N ARG A 287 -24.59 -15.34 10.14
CA ARG A 287 -23.20 -15.61 9.73
C ARG A 287 -23.17 -16.05 8.27
N PRO A 288 -22.31 -15.48 7.41
CA PRO A 288 -22.16 -15.95 6.03
C PRO A 288 -21.61 -17.39 6.01
N LYS A 289 -22.06 -18.21 5.05
CA LYS A 289 -21.54 -19.57 4.84
C LYS A 289 -20.03 -19.51 4.61
N GLY A 290 -19.27 -20.21 5.45
CA GLY A 290 -17.90 -20.59 5.12
C GLY A 290 -17.87 -21.55 3.92
N LYS A 291 -16.68 -21.84 3.37
CA LYS A 291 -16.46 -22.73 2.21
C LYS A 291 -16.87 -24.22 2.42
N THR A 292 -17.63 -24.54 3.46
CA THR A 292 -18.07 -25.89 3.82
C THR A 292 -19.60 -25.93 3.95
N ASP A 293 -20.20 -27.08 3.63
CA ASP A 293 -21.66 -27.36 3.62
C ASP A 293 -22.34 -27.33 5.01
N ALA A 294 -21.88 -26.48 5.92
CA ALA A 294 -22.52 -26.26 7.21
C ALA A 294 -23.82 -25.43 7.04
N PRO A 295 -24.88 -25.72 7.82
CA PRO A 295 -26.11 -24.94 7.83
C PRO A 295 -25.85 -23.50 8.28
N GLN A 296 -26.55 -22.55 7.67
CA GLN A 296 -26.46 -21.13 8.00
C GLN A 296 -27.06 -20.91 9.39
N ILE A 297 -26.23 -20.51 10.35
CA ILE A 297 -26.66 -20.26 11.73
C ILE A 297 -27.18 -18.81 11.80
N GLU A 298 -28.49 -18.67 12.03
CA GLU A 298 -29.12 -17.41 12.42
C GLU A 298 -29.26 -17.38 13.94
N GLU A 299 -28.51 -16.48 14.58
CA GLU A 299 -28.64 -16.22 16.02
C GLU A 299 -29.64 -15.08 16.22
N VAL A 300 -30.83 -15.39 16.75
CA VAL A 300 -31.85 -14.40 17.11
C VAL A 300 -31.70 -14.05 18.57
N PHE A 301 -31.44 -12.78 18.85
CA PHE A 301 -31.40 -12.24 20.20
C PHE A 301 -32.67 -11.46 20.47
N GLU A 302 -33.45 -11.89 21.46
CA GLU A 302 -34.71 -11.25 21.84
C GLU A 302 -34.51 -10.32 23.05
N ASN A 303 -35.17 -9.15 23.02
CA ASN A 303 -35.16 -8.16 24.09
C ASN A 303 -33.76 -7.72 24.58
N VAL A 304 -32.82 -7.53 23.64
CA VAL A 304 -31.45 -7.12 23.97
C VAL A 304 -31.27 -5.63 23.78
N GLN A 305 -30.47 -5.01 24.64
CA GLN A 305 -30.02 -3.63 24.48
C GLN A 305 -28.93 -3.56 23.40
N TYR A 306 -29.12 -2.72 22.38
CA TYR A 306 -28.15 -2.55 21.30
C TYR A 306 -28.12 -1.11 20.78
N VAL A 307 -27.03 -0.74 20.13
CA VAL A 307 -26.87 0.57 19.47
C VAL A 307 -27.52 0.52 18.10
N LYS A 308 -28.36 1.52 17.76
CA LYS A 308 -29.04 1.61 16.46
C LYS A 308 -28.05 1.44 15.29
N LEU A 309 -28.35 0.53 14.37
CA LEU A 309 -27.46 0.20 13.24
C LEU A 309 -27.16 1.43 12.36
N GLU A 310 -28.19 2.24 12.08
CA GLU A 310 -28.07 3.48 11.32
C GLU A 310 -27.12 4.48 11.98
N PHE A 311 -27.11 4.52 13.32
CA PHE A 311 -26.22 5.37 14.08
C PHE A 311 -24.77 4.89 13.99
N ILE A 312 -24.51 3.58 14.01
CA ILE A 312 -23.16 3.02 13.82
C ILE A 312 -22.62 3.38 12.43
N ASP A 313 -23.43 3.23 11.38
CA ASP A 313 -23.04 3.60 10.02
C ASP A 313 -22.81 5.09 9.85
N TYR A 314 -23.67 5.92 10.46
CA TYR A 314 -23.50 7.36 10.48
C TYR A 314 -22.18 7.75 11.14
N MET A 315 -21.88 7.22 12.33
CA MET A 315 -20.68 7.54 13.10
C MET A 315 -19.40 7.16 12.36
N TYR A 316 -19.39 6.00 11.70
CA TYR A 316 -18.29 5.57 10.84
C TYR A 316 -18.09 6.50 9.64
N ARG A 317 -19.17 6.83 8.91
CA ARG A 317 -19.10 7.70 7.73
C ARG A 317 -18.66 9.12 8.10
N ASP A 318 -19.16 9.64 9.22
CA ASP A 318 -18.76 10.94 9.76
C ASP A 318 -17.28 10.96 10.14
N ALA A 319 -16.80 9.95 10.87
CA ALA A 319 -15.38 9.82 11.24
C ALA A 319 -14.48 9.74 10.00
N LYS A 320 -14.86 8.92 9.01
CA LYS A 320 -14.14 8.81 7.73
C LYS A 320 -14.10 10.15 6.99
N LYS A 321 -15.22 10.86 6.92
CA LYS A 321 -15.30 12.18 6.26
C LYS A 321 -14.43 13.22 6.97
N ARG A 322 -14.44 13.23 8.30
CA ARG A 322 -13.60 14.11 9.12
C ARG A 322 -12.12 13.78 8.94
N LEU A 323 -11.75 12.50 8.90
CA LEU A 323 -10.37 12.09 8.66
C LEU A 323 -9.88 12.57 7.29
N ILE A 324 -10.68 12.38 6.23
CA ILE A 324 -10.35 12.87 4.89
C ILE A 324 -10.17 14.40 4.89
N GLY A 325 -11.05 15.14 5.56
CA GLY A 325 -10.92 16.59 5.73
C GLY A 325 -9.64 16.96 6.48
N TYR A 326 -9.38 16.30 7.60
CA TYR A 326 -8.21 16.54 8.45
C TYR A 326 -6.89 16.28 7.70
N ILE A 327 -6.82 15.19 6.94
CA ILE A 327 -5.68 14.86 6.05
C ILE A 327 -5.45 15.99 5.05
N ARG A 328 -6.51 16.45 4.39
CA ARG A 328 -6.42 17.53 3.40
C ARG A 328 -5.97 18.85 4.02
N ASP A 329 -6.55 19.22 5.15
CA ASP A 329 -6.31 20.51 5.81
C ASP A 329 -4.91 20.59 6.42
N HIS A 330 -4.33 19.45 6.81
CA HIS A 330 -2.94 19.35 7.30
C HIS A 330 -1.94 18.97 6.20
N GLY A 331 -2.38 18.87 4.94
CA GLY A 331 -1.51 18.56 3.80
C GLY A 331 -0.87 17.17 3.84
N LEU A 332 -1.43 16.24 4.63
CA LEU A 332 -0.94 14.87 4.77
C LEU A 332 -1.09 14.14 3.44
N ARG A 333 0.00 13.57 2.95
CA ARG A 333 0.03 12.80 1.71
C ARG A 333 -0.20 11.33 2.05
N GLN A 334 -0.72 10.57 1.09
CA GLN A 334 -0.88 9.11 1.23
C GLN A 334 0.39 8.41 1.75
N GLN A 335 1.57 8.91 1.35
CA GLN A 335 2.87 8.37 1.74
C GLN A 335 3.18 8.59 3.23
N ASP A 336 2.65 9.64 3.85
CA ASP A 336 2.84 9.93 5.28
C ASP A 336 2.00 8.95 6.14
N LEU A 337 0.88 8.48 5.58
CA LEU A 337 -0.05 7.57 6.23
C LEU A 337 0.40 6.10 6.12
N GLU A 338 0.90 5.68 4.95
CA GLU A 338 1.24 4.26 4.67
C GLU A 338 2.26 3.64 5.64
N GLY A 339 3.15 4.43 6.25
CA GLY A 339 4.21 3.95 7.14
C GLY A 339 3.92 4.06 8.64
N CYS A 340 2.79 4.63 9.05
CA CYS A 340 2.49 4.83 10.47
C CYS A 340 1.05 4.47 10.86
N LEU A 341 0.14 4.40 9.89
CA LEU A 341 -1.28 4.20 10.14
C LEU A 341 -1.56 2.81 10.71
N GLY A 342 -0.84 1.77 10.28
CA GLY A 342 -1.00 0.41 10.82
C GLY A 342 -0.74 0.37 12.33
N ASP A 343 0.50 0.68 12.73
CA ASP A 343 0.91 0.70 14.14
C ASP A 343 0.02 1.64 14.98
N LEU A 344 -0.29 2.84 14.46
CA LEU A 344 -1.13 3.80 15.18
C LEU A 344 -2.55 3.26 15.39
N LEU A 345 -3.15 2.61 14.39
CA LEU A 345 -4.48 2.03 14.54
C LEU A 345 -4.47 0.90 15.58
N ASP A 346 -3.41 0.11 15.65
CA ASP A 346 -3.25 -0.95 16.65
C ASP A 346 -3.04 -0.38 18.07
N GLU A 347 -2.20 0.66 18.22
CA GLU A 347 -2.00 1.39 19.48
C GLU A 347 -3.31 2.02 19.99
N GLU A 348 -4.03 2.73 19.12
CA GLU A 348 -5.29 3.40 19.48
C GLU A 348 -6.41 2.40 19.74
N TRP A 349 -6.40 1.25 19.07
CA TRP A 349 -7.32 0.15 19.35
C TRP A 349 -7.08 -0.44 20.73
N TYR A 350 -5.83 -0.72 21.08
CA TYR A 350 -5.46 -1.26 22.39
C TYR A 350 -5.93 -0.33 23.52
N LYS A 351 -5.72 0.99 23.38
CA LYS A 351 -6.15 2.00 24.36
C LYS A 351 -7.66 2.03 24.60
N ILE A 352 -8.47 1.81 23.57
CA ILE A 352 -9.94 1.95 23.68
C ILE A 352 -10.65 0.64 23.97
N ASN A 353 -10.02 -0.50 23.67
CA ASN A 353 -10.58 -1.83 23.86
C ASN A 353 -10.32 -2.41 25.26
N ILE A 354 -9.35 -1.88 26.02
CA ILE A 354 -9.22 -2.05 27.48
C ILE A 354 -10.25 -1.16 28.17
#